data_AF-A0A7J3I066-F1
#
_entry.id   AF-A0A7J3I066-F1
#
_cell.length_a   1.000
_cell.length_b   1.000
_cell.length_c   1.000
_cell.angle_alpha   90.00
_cell.angle_beta   90.00
_cell.angle_gamma   90.00
#
_symmetry.space_group_name_H-M   'P 1'
#
loop_
_entity.id
_entity.type
_entity.pdbx_description
1 polymer ?
#
loop_
_entity_poly.entity_id
_entity_poly.type
_entity_poly.pdbx_seq_one_letter_code
_entity_poly.pdbx_strand_id
1 'polypeptide(L)'
;MGKVSGLREHCERCLRTERWGGSVVLMIVDAAFTSIGLNYFTAVVPKVEEFSRVFVETGRLTRLRDLANADVEELMAVWRNRRSLMVAKEVAAYLSTVSGDDREALRSWARRASIENWREDPVGRIRGVGLVTFQYLRMMGGVDTVMPDKIVKRVLNEILVKAGLHPVNDDVEFVRRVEWMASVCGYRPIELCWMTWLIQPEGKRMRMEKYAPILPKI
;
A
#
# COMPACT_ATOMS: atom_id res chain seq x y z
N MET A 1 -24.96 -9.42 -3.09
CA MET A 1 -24.10 -8.59 -3.97
C MET A 1 -23.12 -9.52 -4.67
N GLY A 2 -23.04 -9.51 -6.00
CA GLY A 2 -22.06 -10.32 -6.72
C GLY A 2 -20.64 -9.83 -6.44
N LYS A 3 -19.66 -10.75 -6.31
CA LYS A 3 -18.26 -10.36 -6.24
C LYS A 3 -17.86 -9.71 -7.57
N VAL A 4 -17.18 -8.56 -7.53
CA VAL A 4 -16.71 -7.87 -8.74
C VAL A 4 -15.67 -8.73 -9.44
N SER A 5 -15.90 -9.07 -10.71
CA SER A 5 -14.97 -9.85 -11.52
C SER A 5 -13.61 -9.13 -11.64
N GLY A 6 -12.51 -9.87 -11.55
CA GLY A 6 -11.14 -9.32 -11.60
C GLY A 6 -10.60 -8.77 -10.28
N LEU A 7 -11.44 -8.24 -9.37
CA LEU A 7 -10.99 -7.70 -8.07
C LEU A 7 -10.19 -8.72 -7.26
N ARG A 8 -10.70 -9.97 -7.21
CA ARG A 8 -10.07 -11.05 -6.45
C ARG A 8 -8.64 -11.27 -6.92
N GLU A 9 -8.40 -11.27 -8.24
CA GLU A 9 -7.07 -11.49 -8.79
C GLU A 9 -6.08 -10.40 -8.35
N HIS A 10 -6.49 -9.13 -8.37
CA HIS A 10 -5.67 -8.02 -7.87
C HIS A 10 -5.36 -8.15 -6.38
N CYS A 11 -6.36 -8.53 -5.57
CA CYS A 11 -6.16 -8.75 -4.14
C CYS A 11 -5.20 -9.92 -3.86
N GLU A 12 -5.37 -11.05 -4.55
CA GLU A 12 -4.49 -12.21 -4.38
C GLU A 12 -3.05 -11.90 -4.82
N ARG A 13 -2.86 -11.18 -5.94
CA ARG A 13 -1.53 -10.70 -6.37
C ARG A 13 -0.89 -9.80 -5.32
N CYS A 14 -1.65 -8.87 -4.75
CA CYS A 14 -1.16 -8.02 -3.65
C CYS A 14 -0.67 -8.87 -2.48
N LEU A 15 -1.46 -9.85 -2.03
CA LEU A 15 -1.13 -10.69 -0.87
C LEU A 15 -0.02 -11.69 -1.13
N ARG A 16 0.21 -12.06 -2.40
CA ARG A 16 1.38 -12.84 -2.81
C ARG A 16 2.64 -11.99 -2.94
N THR A 17 2.58 -10.67 -2.70
CA THR A 17 3.75 -9.79 -2.90
C THR A 17 4.16 -9.78 -4.38
N GLU A 18 3.19 -9.64 -5.28
CA GLU A 18 3.38 -9.64 -6.75
C GLU A 18 2.98 -8.31 -7.42
N ARG A 19 2.70 -7.27 -6.62
CA ARG A 19 2.59 -5.89 -7.14
C ARG A 19 3.91 -5.47 -7.78
N TRP A 20 3.85 -4.60 -8.78
CA TRP A 20 5.02 -4.10 -9.50
C TRP A 20 5.91 -5.23 -10.03
N GLY A 21 5.31 -6.31 -10.54
CA GLY A 21 6.04 -7.49 -11.02
C GLY A 21 6.81 -8.24 -9.95
N GLY A 22 6.47 -8.04 -8.67
CA GLY A 22 7.18 -8.62 -7.52
C GLY A 22 8.37 -7.78 -7.03
N SER A 23 8.59 -6.59 -7.58
CA SER A 23 9.65 -5.68 -7.09
C SER A 23 9.29 -5.07 -5.75
N VAL A 24 9.94 -5.54 -4.68
CA VAL A 24 9.76 -5.00 -3.32
C VAL A 24 10.28 -3.57 -3.22
N VAL A 25 11.33 -3.23 -3.98
CA VAL A 25 11.82 -1.85 -4.14
C VAL A 25 10.68 -0.93 -4.60
N LEU A 26 9.96 -1.32 -5.67
CA LEU A 26 8.86 -0.51 -6.19
C LEU A 26 7.65 -0.49 -5.24
N MET A 27 7.38 -1.56 -4.50
CA MET A 27 6.32 -1.56 -3.46
C MET A 27 6.61 -0.54 -2.34
N ILE A 28 7.86 -0.46 -1.86
CA ILE A 28 8.24 0.51 -0.83
C ILE A 28 8.17 1.93 -1.38
N VAL A 29 8.65 2.15 -2.61
CA VAL A 29 8.57 3.45 -3.29
C VAL A 29 7.11 3.89 -3.46
N ASP A 30 6.23 2.97 -3.89
CA ASP A 30 4.79 3.21 -4.05
C ASP A 30 4.11 3.59 -2.72
N ALA A 31 4.40 2.86 -1.63
CA ALA A 31 3.87 3.19 -0.30
C ALA A 31 4.39 4.54 0.21
N ALA A 32 5.67 4.83 -0.02
CA ALA A 32 6.29 6.08 0.39
C ALA A 32 5.74 7.27 -0.41
N PHE A 33 5.53 7.15 -1.71
CA PHE A 33 4.95 8.21 -2.54
C PHE A 33 3.47 8.43 -2.22
N THR A 34 2.74 7.36 -1.88
CA THR A 34 1.35 7.48 -1.43
C THR A 34 1.21 8.24 -0.10
N SER A 35 2.24 8.21 0.76
CA SER A 35 2.21 8.82 2.10
C SER A 35 1.96 10.33 2.13
N ILE A 36 2.14 11.03 1.00
CA ILE A 36 1.97 12.48 0.92
C ILE A 36 0.54 12.91 0.54
N GLY A 37 -0.36 11.97 0.28
CA GLY A 37 -1.77 12.25 0.02
C GLY A 37 -2.09 12.78 -1.38
N LEU A 38 -1.19 12.56 -2.36
CA LEU A 38 -1.49 12.84 -3.76
C LEU A 38 -2.44 11.79 -4.36
N ASN A 39 -3.02 12.11 -5.51
CA ASN A 39 -3.86 11.15 -6.24
C ASN A 39 -3.03 9.94 -6.66
N TYR A 40 -3.47 8.75 -6.24
CA TYR A 40 -2.75 7.51 -6.50
C TYR A 40 -2.56 7.24 -8.00
N PHE A 41 -3.64 7.24 -8.78
CA PHE A 41 -3.60 6.83 -10.17
C PHE A 41 -3.00 7.88 -11.11
N THR A 42 -3.15 9.17 -10.80
CA THR A 42 -2.70 10.24 -11.70
C THR A 42 -1.39 10.89 -11.30
N ALA A 43 -0.93 10.72 -10.06
CA ALA A 43 0.33 11.30 -9.58
C ALA A 43 1.32 10.26 -9.06
N VAL A 44 0.90 9.32 -8.21
CA VAL A 44 1.80 8.32 -7.62
C VAL A 44 2.24 7.28 -8.63
N VAL A 45 1.28 6.57 -9.23
CA VAL A 45 1.54 5.45 -10.14
C VAL A 45 2.44 5.86 -11.32
N PRO A 46 2.21 6.98 -12.04
CA PRO A 46 3.11 7.42 -13.11
C PRO A 46 4.55 7.69 -12.62
N LYS A 47 4.70 8.15 -11.37
CA LYS A 47 6.01 8.44 -10.77
C LYS A 47 6.72 7.20 -10.27
N VAL A 48 6.00 6.18 -9.84
CA VAL A 48 6.59 4.85 -9.58
C VAL A 48 7.04 4.19 -10.88
N GLU A 49 6.27 4.32 -11.97
CA GLU A 49 6.70 3.85 -13.30
C GLU A 49 7.92 4.61 -13.82
N GLU A 50 7.98 5.93 -13.62
CA GLU A 50 9.18 6.73 -13.94
C GLU A 50 10.38 6.29 -13.10
N PHE A 51 10.18 6.04 -11.80
CA PHE A 51 11.22 5.50 -10.92
C PHE A 51 11.73 4.14 -11.41
N SER A 52 10.82 3.24 -11.82
CA SER A 52 11.16 1.94 -12.41
C SER A 52 12.07 2.10 -13.62
N ARG A 53 11.67 2.92 -14.60
CA ARG A 53 12.45 3.15 -15.84
C ARG A 53 13.83 3.73 -15.56
N VAL A 54 13.94 4.67 -14.62
CA VAL A 54 15.21 5.37 -14.36
C VAL A 54 16.18 4.51 -13.54
N PHE A 55 15.67 3.73 -12.58
CA PHE A 55 16.53 3.08 -11.58
C PHE A 55 16.43 1.55 -11.54
N VAL A 56 15.26 0.96 -11.73
CA VAL A 56 15.06 -0.49 -11.55
C VAL A 56 15.36 -1.24 -12.85
N GLU A 57 14.76 -0.79 -13.96
CA GLU A 57 14.94 -1.40 -15.30
C GLU A 57 16.38 -1.22 -15.83
N THR A 58 17.09 -0.19 -15.38
CA THR A 58 18.51 0.03 -15.67
C THR A 58 19.45 -0.81 -14.79
N GLY A 59 18.91 -1.56 -13.82
CA GLY A 59 19.68 -2.37 -12.89
C GLY A 59 20.41 -1.58 -11.80
N ARG A 60 20.13 -0.28 -11.64
CA ARG A 60 20.77 0.55 -10.59
C ARG A 60 20.25 0.24 -9.19
N LEU A 61 18.95 -0.04 -9.05
CA LEU A 61 18.29 -0.38 -7.78
C LEU A 61 17.54 -1.70 -7.92
N THR A 62 18.25 -2.81 -7.76
CA THR A 62 17.70 -4.16 -7.91
C THR A 62 17.20 -4.76 -6.60
N ARG A 63 17.76 -4.32 -5.47
CA ARG A 63 17.46 -4.83 -4.14
C ARG A 63 17.20 -3.72 -3.12
N LEU A 64 16.62 -4.07 -1.98
CA LEU A 64 16.39 -3.15 -0.86
C LEU A 64 17.67 -2.48 -0.37
N ARG A 65 18.79 -3.21 -0.37
CA ARG A 65 20.10 -2.66 0.01
C ARG A 65 20.57 -1.56 -0.94
N ASP A 66 20.25 -1.66 -2.22
CA ASP A 66 20.59 -0.64 -3.21
C ASP A 66 19.79 0.63 -2.93
N LEU A 67 18.47 0.49 -2.72
CA LEU A 67 17.59 1.61 -2.36
C LEU A 67 18.02 2.28 -1.04
N ALA A 68 18.38 1.50 -0.03
CA ALA A 68 18.84 2.01 1.26
C ALA A 68 20.10 2.91 1.11
N ASN A 69 21.01 2.52 0.22
CA ASN A 69 22.30 3.20 0.01
C ASN A 69 22.27 4.27 -1.10
N ALA A 70 21.21 4.33 -1.91
CA ALA A 70 21.10 5.26 -3.03
C ALA A 70 21.22 6.73 -2.62
N ASP A 71 21.85 7.60 -3.42
CA ASP A 71 21.87 9.02 -3.13
C ASP A 71 20.46 9.63 -3.24
N VAL A 72 20.02 10.29 -2.18
CA VAL A 72 18.69 10.91 -2.14
C VAL A 72 18.54 12.04 -3.15
N GLU A 73 19.62 12.76 -3.47
CA GLU A 73 19.58 13.82 -4.49
C GLU A 73 19.31 13.25 -5.88
N GLU A 74 19.88 12.08 -6.20
CA GLU A 74 19.59 11.38 -7.44
C GLU A 74 18.11 10.95 -7.50
N LEU A 75 17.58 10.37 -6.42
CA LEU A 75 16.17 9.96 -6.37
C LEU A 75 15.21 11.15 -6.52
N MET A 76 15.62 12.34 -6.05
CA MET A 76 14.84 13.58 -6.19
C MET A 76 14.65 14.04 -7.64
N ALA A 77 15.43 13.53 -8.59
CA ALA A 77 15.23 13.78 -10.02
C ALA A 77 13.85 13.29 -10.51
N VAL A 78 13.36 12.17 -9.94
CA VAL A 78 12.03 11.61 -10.27
C VAL A 78 10.95 12.18 -9.36
N TRP A 79 11.24 12.30 -8.06
CA TRP A 79 10.25 12.67 -7.05
C TRP A 79 10.78 13.70 -6.05
N ARG A 80 10.34 14.96 -6.20
CA ARG A 80 10.81 16.11 -5.41
C ARG A 80 10.20 16.20 -4.01
N ASN A 81 10.13 15.09 -3.29
CA ASN A 81 9.75 15.05 -1.89
C ASN A 81 10.75 14.23 -1.09
N ARG A 82 11.72 14.94 -0.49
CA ARG A 82 12.80 14.35 0.32
C ARG A 82 12.25 13.50 1.47
N ARG A 83 11.18 13.94 2.14
CA ARG A 83 10.60 13.22 3.28
C ARG A 83 10.13 11.82 2.87
N SER A 84 9.35 11.69 1.79
CA SER A 84 8.91 10.37 1.34
C SER A 84 10.06 9.52 0.80
N LEU A 85 11.07 10.12 0.17
CA LEU A 85 12.26 9.37 -0.25
C LEU A 85 13.03 8.82 0.95
N MET A 86 13.18 9.60 2.02
CA MET A 86 13.79 9.12 3.27
C MET A 86 12.99 7.98 3.89
N VAL A 87 11.65 8.05 3.88
CA VAL A 87 10.80 6.91 4.29
C VAL A 87 11.14 5.66 3.48
N ALA A 88 11.21 5.76 2.14
CA ALA A 88 11.53 4.61 1.30
C ALA A 88 12.92 4.02 1.65
N LYS A 89 13.93 4.88 1.81
CA LYS A 89 15.29 4.46 2.17
C LYS A 89 15.37 3.81 3.54
N GLU A 90 14.73 4.40 4.56
CA GLU A 90 14.76 3.89 5.94
C GLU A 90 14.01 2.56 6.07
N VAL A 91 12.87 2.41 5.39
CA VAL A 91 12.13 1.12 5.34
C VAL A 91 12.98 0.07 4.64
N ALA A 92 13.61 0.40 3.50
CA ALA A 92 14.49 -0.51 2.79
C ALA A 92 15.72 -0.90 3.62
N ALA A 93 16.33 0.06 4.33
CA ALA A 93 17.46 -0.18 5.21
C ALA A 93 17.11 -1.20 6.30
N TYR A 94 16.00 -0.99 7.01
CA TYR A 94 15.56 -1.95 8.02
C TYR A 94 15.24 -3.33 7.42
N LEU A 95 14.41 -3.40 6.37
CA LEU A 95 14.01 -4.68 5.80
C LEU A 95 15.20 -5.47 5.21
N SER A 96 16.22 -4.79 4.70
CA SER A 96 17.46 -5.45 4.24
C SER A 96 18.25 -6.16 5.35
N THR A 97 17.95 -5.88 6.62
CA THR A 97 18.52 -6.59 7.79
C THR A 97 17.69 -7.82 8.20
N VAL A 98 16.44 -7.93 7.72
CA VAL A 98 15.51 -9.01 8.11
C VAL A 98 15.79 -10.30 7.33
N SER A 99 16.03 -10.20 6.02
CA SER A 99 16.48 -11.30 5.16
C SER A 99 17.31 -10.75 4.00
N GLY A 100 18.15 -11.61 3.41
CA GLY A 100 18.84 -11.33 2.14
C GLY A 100 17.94 -11.44 0.91
N ASP A 101 16.77 -12.07 1.05
CA ASP A 101 15.70 -12.08 0.06
C ASP A 101 14.66 -11.01 0.39
N ASP A 102 14.48 -10.04 -0.51
CA ASP A 102 13.63 -8.88 -0.27
C ASP A 102 12.15 -9.25 -0.08
N ARG A 103 11.67 -10.27 -0.78
CA ARG A 103 10.27 -10.74 -0.68
C ARG A 103 10.05 -11.42 0.67
N GLU A 104 10.97 -12.28 1.09
CA GLU A 104 10.96 -12.89 2.41
C GLU A 104 11.05 -11.84 3.52
N ALA A 105 11.92 -10.82 3.36
CA ALA A 105 12.08 -9.74 4.32
C ALA A 105 10.75 -9.00 4.57
N LEU A 106 10.09 -8.53 3.50
CA LEU A 106 8.82 -7.81 3.61
C LEU A 106 7.74 -8.70 4.24
N ARG A 107 7.62 -9.96 3.79
CA ARG A 107 6.60 -10.90 4.29
C ARG A 107 6.82 -11.29 5.75
N SER A 108 8.07 -11.49 6.14
CA SER A 108 8.45 -11.86 7.51
C SER A 108 8.22 -10.72 8.49
N TRP A 109 8.58 -9.48 8.12
CA TRP A 109 8.24 -8.31 8.90
C TRP A 109 6.72 -8.14 9.01
N ALA A 110 6.01 -8.13 7.88
CA ALA A 110 4.57 -7.85 7.84
C ALA A 110 3.76 -8.80 8.72
N ARG A 111 4.13 -10.10 8.75
CA ARG A 111 3.48 -11.12 9.59
C ARG A 111 3.70 -10.90 11.09
N ARG A 112 4.86 -10.36 11.48
CA ARG A 112 5.22 -10.12 12.89
C ARG A 112 4.75 -8.74 13.39
N ALA A 113 4.59 -7.79 12.47
CA ALA A 113 4.15 -6.43 12.76
C ALA A 113 2.71 -6.42 13.35
N SER A 114 2.57 -5.83 14.53
CA SER A 114 1.29 -5.63 15.23
C SER A 114 0.78 -4.20 15.00
N ILE A 115 -0.54 -4.05 14.90
CA ILE A 115 -1.18 -2.74 14.76
C ILE A 115 -1.34 -2.02 16.09
N GLU A 116 -1.48 -2.75 17.20
CA GLU A 116 -1.67 -2.23 18.56
C GLU A 116 -0.55 -1.30 18.97
N ASN A 117 0.69 -1.73 18.76
CA ASN A 117 1.91 -1.01 19.15
C ASN A 117 2.75 -0.66 17.92
N TRP A 118 2.10 -0.34 16.79
CA TRP A 118 2.79 -0.10 15.52
C TRP A 118 3.86 1.00 15.63
N ARG A 119 3.70 1.97 16.54
CA ARG A 119 4.70 3.03 16.77
C ARG A 119 6.01 2.54 17.40
N GLU A 120 6.00 1.38 18.03
CA GLU A 120 7.19 0.71 18.58
C GLU A 120 7.85 -0.19 17.54
N ASP A 121 7.12 -0.58 16.49
CA ASP A 121 7.64 -1.40 15.40
C ASP A 121 8.79 -0.67 14.67
N PRO A 122 9.85 -1.38 14.26
CA PRO A 122 10.99 -0.76 13.58
C PRO A 122 10.63 0.02 12.31
N VAL A 123 9.60 -0.39 11.56
CA VAL A 123 9.07 0.35 10.41
C VAL A 123 8.13 1.46 10.87
N GLY A 124 7.27 1.21 11.85
CA GLY A 124 6.29 2.20 12.29
C GLY A 124 6.89 3.39 13.05
N ARG A 125 8.07 3.23 13.65
CA ARG A 125 8.83 4.34 14.29
C ARG A 125 9.58 5.23 13.31
N ILE A 126 9.70 4.85 12.03
CA ILE A 126 10.39 5.64 11.00
C ILE A 126 9.70 6.99 10.83
N ARG A 127 10.49 8.06 10.84
CA ARG A 127 9.94 9.42 10.76
C ARG A 127 9.27 9.62 9.40
N GLY A 128 7.95 9.80 9.44
CA GLY A 128 7.14 10.02 8.24
C GLY A 128 6.30 8.82 7.84
N VAL A 129 6.51 7.65 8.44
CA VAL A 129 5.60 6.51 8.33
C VAL A 129 4.38 6.78 9.21
N GLY A 130 3.21 6.87 8.59
CA GLY A 130 1.91 6.85 9.26
C GLY A 130 1.28 5.47 9.21
N LEU A 131 0.20 5.27 9.97
CA LEU A 131 -0.51 3.98 10.03
C LEU A 131 -1.04 3.52 8.66
N VAL A 132 -1.44 4.46 7.80
CA VAL A 132 -1.84 4.20 6.41
C VAL A 132 -0.69 3.52 5.64
N THR A 133 0.51 4.11 5.65
CA THR A 133 1.71 3.55 5.00
C THR A 133 2.11 2.21 5.62
N PHE A 134 2.06 2.12 6.95
CA PHE A 134 2.36 0.88 7.69
C PHE A 134 1.44 -0.27 7.27
N GLN A 135 0.12 -0.03 7.26
CA GLN A 135 -0.87 -1.02 6.82
C GLN A 135 -0.71 -1.37 5.34
N TYR A 136 -0.40 -0.39 4.49
CA TYR A 136 -0.21 -0.67 3.07
C TYR A 136 0.98 -1.60 2.81
N LEU A 137 2.09 -1.37 3.51
CA LEU A 137 3.24 -2.27 3.48
C LEU A 137 2.89 -3.66 4.04
N ARG A 138 2.11 -3.75 5.12
CA ARG A 138 1.62 -5.04 5.65
C ARG A 138 0.76 -5.79 4.63
N MET A 139 -0.13 -5.09 3.91
CA MET A 139 -0.94 -5.67 2.84
C MET A 139 -0.06 -6.25 1.73
N MET A 140 0.93 -5.48 1.24
CA MET A 140 1.87 -5.95 0.22
C MET A 140 2.80 -7.07 0.72
N GLY A 141 3.06 -7.12 2.02
CA GLY A 141 3.73 -8.23 2.70
C GLY A 141 2.86 -9.46 2.92
N GLY A 142 1.61 -9.45 2.45
CA GLY A 142 0.74 -10.62 2.47
C GLY A 142 -0.21 -10.73 3.67
N VAL A 143 -0.31 -9.69 4.48
CA VAL A 143 -1.33 -9.62 5.54
C VAL A 143 -2.66 -9.19 4.94
N ASP A 144 -3.69 -10.00 5.12
CA ASP A 144 -5.04 -9.66 4.69
C ASP A 144 -5.68 -8.64 5.65
N THR A 145 -5.48 -7.37 5.33
CA THR A 145 -5.89 -6.24 6.16
C THR A 145 -6.43 -5.10 5.29
N VAL A 146 -6.87 -4.02 5.93
CA VAL A 146 -7.29 -2.77 5.31
C VAL A 146 -6.32 -1.63 5.64
N MET A 147 -6.12 -0.74 4.67
CA MET A 147 -5.45 0.54 4.87
C MET A 147 -6.49 1.62 5.23
N PRO A 148 -6.37 2.31 6.39
CA PRO A 148 -7.35 3.29 6.84
C PRO A 148 -7.19 4.66 6.15
N ASP A 149 -7.12 4.70 4.82
CA ASP A 149 -7.02 5.98 4.10
C ASP A 149 -8.36 6.72 4.04
N LYS A 150 -8.31 8.00 3.67
CA LYS A 150 -9.48 8.90 3.66
C LYS A 150 -10.65 8.39 2.80
N ILE A 151 -10.38 7.79 1.64
CA ILE A 151 -11.42 7.27 0.74
C ILE A 151 -12.04 6.01 1.35
N VAL A 152 -11.20 5.08 1.81
CA VAL A 152 -11.65 3.83 2.47
C VAL A 152 -12.49 4.17 3.70
N LYS A 153 -11.99 5.03 4.59
CA LYS A 153 -12.71 5.46 5.81
C LYS A 153 -14.05 6.06 5.50
N ARG A 154 -14.13 6.97 4.54
CA ARG A 154 -15.39 7.60 4.13
C ARG A 154 -16.40 6.55 3.66
N VAL A 155 -16.03 5.70 2.71
CA VAL A 155 -16.96 4.73 2.11
C VAL A 155 -17.41 3.69 3.13
N LEU A 156 -16.50 3.14 3.92
CA LEU A 156 -16.86 2.11 4.90
C LEU A 156 -17.63 2.69 6.09
N ASN A 157 -17.34 3.93 6.53
CA ASN A 157 -18.17 4.59 7.55
C ASN A 157 -19.57 4.92 7.01
N GLU A 158 -19.73 5.30 5.74
CA GLU A 158 -21.06 5.45 5.13
C GLU A 158 -21.86 4.14 5.13
N ILE A 159 -21.20 3.01 4.88
CA ILE A 159 -21.82 1.68 4.96
C ILE A 159 -22.24 1.36 6.41
N LEU A 160 -21.37 1.62 7.39
CA LEU A 160 -21.69 1.42 8.81
C LEU A 160 -22.93 2.25 9.22
N VAL A 161 -22.97 3.53 8.86
CA VAL A 161 -24.11 4.41 9.18
C VAL A 161 -25.40 3.91 8.52
N LYS A 162 -25.35 3.49 7.25
CA LYS A 162 -26.52 2.90 6.57
C LYS A 162 -27.01 1.60 7.20
N ALA A 163 -26.13 0.88 7.88
CA ALA A 163 -26.46 -0.32 8.65
C ALA A 163 -26.91 0.00 10.10
N GLY A 164 -27.05 1.27 10.47
CA GLY A 164 -27.46 1.69 11.82
C GLY A 164 -26.32 1.68 12.85
N LEU A 165 -25.06 1.61 12.41
CA LEU A 165 -23.88 1.61 13.28
C LEU A 165 -23.20 2.99 13.29
N HIS A 166 -22.40 3.26 14.33
CA HIS A 166 -21.62 4.49 14.42
C HIS A 166 -20.37 4.44 13.53
N PRO A 167 -19.98 5.59 12.93
CA PRO A 167 -18.72 5.70 12.20
C PRO A 167 -17.53 5.60 13.15
N VAL A 168 -16.40 5.07 12.66
CA VAL A 168 -15.17 4.91 13.43
C VAL A 168 -14.10 5.88 12.92
N ASN A 169 -13.59 6.71 13.82
CA ASN A 169 -12.63 7.77 13.51
C ASN A 169 -11.19 7.40 13.85
N ASP A 170 -10.95 6.64 14.93
CA ASP A 170 -9.62 6.15 15.24
C ASP A 170 -9.17 5.13 14.18
N ASP A 171 -7.93 5.24 13.72
CA ASP A 171 -7.44 4.41 12.61
C ASP A 171 -7.26 2.94 13.01
N VAL A 172 -6.84 2.66 14.25
CA VAL A 172 -6.64 1.29 14.74
C VAL A 172 -7.99 0.62 14.98
N GLU A 173 -8.92 1.34 15.62
CA GLU A 173 -10.29 0.88 15.79
C GLU A 173 -10.97 0.67 14.42
N PHE A 174 -10.72 1.55 13.45
CA PHE A 174 -11.26 1.43 12.11
C PHE A 174 -10.80 0.13 11.43
N VAL A 175 -9.50 -0.21 11.49
CA VAL A 175 -9.00 -1.48 10.94
C VAL A 175 -9.71 -2.67 11.55
N ARG A 176 -9.82 -2.73 12.89
CA ARG A 176 -10.53 -3.80 13.59
C ARG A 176 -12.00 -3.89 13.20
N ARG A 177 -12.67 -2.74 13.06
CA ARG A 177 -14.07 -2.68 12.66
C ARG A 177 -14.27 -3.23 11.25
N VAL A 178 -13.37 -2.93 10.33
CA VAL A 178 -13.44 -3.44 8.96
C VAL A 178 -13.10 -4.94 8.90
N GLU A 179 -12.16 -5.43 9.70
CA GLU A 179 -11.88 -6.87 9.82
C GLU A 179 -13.08 -7.64 10.35
N TRP A 180 -13.75 -7.11 11.38
CA TRP A 180 -15.03 -7.65 11.85
C TRP A 180 -16.11 -7.58 10.77
N MET A 181 -16.22 -6.44 10.06
CA MET A 181 -17.20 -6.28 8.98
C MET A 181 -16.96 -7.31 7.88
N ALA A 182 -15.71 -7.57 7.52
CA ALA A 182 -15.30 -8.56 6.53
C ALA A 182 -15.77 -9.97 6.93
N SER A 183 -15.55 -10.35 8.19
CA SER A 183 -15.93 -11.68 8.69
C SER A 183 -17.45 -11.91 8.66
N VAL A 184 -18.26 -10.89 8.95
CA VAL A 184 -19.73 -11.02 8.92
C VAL A 184 -20.32 -10.95 7.51
N CYS A 185 -19.67 -10.27 6.55
CA CYS A 185 -20.18 -10.14 5.19
C CYS A 185 -19.58 -11.13 4.17
N GLY A 186 -18.65 -12.00 4.60
CA GLY A 186 -18.03 -13.01 3.73
C GLY A 186 -17.04 -12.45 2.71
N TYR A 187 -16.56 -11.22 2.94
CA TYR A 187 -15.49 -10.60 2.17
C TYR A 187 -14.18 -10.67 2.97
N ARG A 188 -13.07 -10.48 2.26
CA ARG A 188 -11.75 -10.27 2.88
C ARG A 188 -11.54 -8.78 3.20
N PRO A 189 -10.80 -8.42 4.27
CA PRO A 189 -10.43 -7.03 4.54
C PRO A 189 -9.80 -6.33 3.32
N ILE A 190 -8.91 -7.00 2.59
CA ILE A 190 -8.33 -6.45 1.36
C ILE A 190 -9.36 -6.23 0.26
N GLU A 191 -10.34 -7.13 0.10
CA GLU A 191 -11.40 -6.99 -0.90
C GLU A 191 -12.22 -5.73 -0.60
N LEU A 192 -12.60 -5.52 0.67
CA LEU A 192 -13.30 -4.31 1.11
C LEU A 192 -12.48 -3.05 0.80
N CYS A 193 -11.18 -3.05 1.14
CA CYS A 193 -10.27 -1.95 0.87
C CYS A 193 -10.18 -1.61 -0.63
N TRP A 194 -9.99 -2.60 -1.49
CA TRP A 194 -9.82 -2.37 -2.92
C TRP A 194 -11.13 -1.99 -3.61
N MET A 195 -12.27 -2.52 -3.15
CA MET A 195 -13.59 -2.12 -3.65
C MET A 195 -13.85 -0.63 -3.46
N THR A 196 -13.48 -0.05 -2.31
CA THR A 196 -13.69 1.39 -2.08
C THR A 196 -12.86 2.27 -3.02
N TRP A 197 -11.74 1.76 -3.53
CA TRP A 197 -10.89 2.48 -4.48
C TRP A 197 -11.35 2.34 -5.93
N LEU A 198 -11.70 1.12 -6.34
CA LEU A 198 -11.92 0.77 -7.74
C LEU A 198 -13.38 0.96 -8.20
N ILE A 199 -14.33 0.85 -7.27
CA ILE A 199 -15.77 1.00 -7.54
C ILE A 199 -16.21 2.42 -7.16
N GLN A 200 -15.47 3.40 -7.67
CA GLN A 200 -15.82 4.81 -7.57
C GLN A 200 -15.94 5.39 -8.98
N PRO A 201 -16.97 6.20 -9.27
CA PRO A 201 -17.06 6.89 -10.54
C PRO A 201 -15.99 7.98 -10.65
N GLU A 202 -15.39 8.10 -11.84
CA GLU A 202 -14.47 9.18 -12.19
C GLU A 202 -14.78 9.68 -13.60
N GLY A 203 -15.53 10.79 -13.67
CA GLY A 203 -16.15 11.24 -14.91
C GLY A 203 -17.27 10.28 -15.34
N LYS A 204 -17.21 9.79 -16.58
CA LYS A 204 -18.21 8.87 -17.15
C LYS A 204 -17.88 7.38 -17.00
N ARG A 205 -16.79 7.03 -16.30
CA ARG A 205 -16.31 5.65 -16.17
C ARG A 205 -16.05 5.30 -14.71
N MET A 206 -16.12 4.01 -14.38
CA MET A 206 -15.62 3.54 -13.09
C MET A 206 -14.09 3.57 -13.10
N ARG A 207 -13.46 3.80 -11.94
CA ARG A 207 -11.98 3.76 -11.83
C ARG A 207 -11.41 2.43 -12.30
N MET A 208 -12.07 1.31 -11.98
CA MET A 208 -11.66 -0.01 -12.47
C MET A 208 -11.57 -0.08 -13.99
N GLU A 209 -12.52 0.52 -14.70
CA GLU A 209 -12.54 0.57 -16.17
C GLU A 209 -11.51 1.55 -16.71
N LYS A 210 -11.43 2.75 -16.10
CA LYS A 210 -10.52 3.81 -16.51
C LYS A 210 -9.05 3.41 -16.39
N TYR A 211 -8.72 2.69 -15.32
CA TYR A 211 -7.35 2.29 -14.99
C TYR A 211 -7.06 0.82 -15.31
N ALA A 212 -7.97 0.12 -15.99
CA ALA A 212 -7.78 -1.28 -16.39
C ALA A 212 -6.40 -1.59 -17.01
N PRO A 213 -5.78 -0.73 -17.86
CA PRO A 213 -4.47 -1.00 -18.43
C PRO A 213 -3.32 -1.09 -17.42
N ILE A 214 -3.45 -0.46 -16.24
CA ILE A 214 -2.38 -0.40 -15.23
C ILE A 214 -2.60 -1.34 -14.05
N LEU A 215 -3.85 -1.73 -13.76
CA LEU A 215 -4.19 -2.67 -12.66
C LEU A 215 -3.45 -4.02 -12.70
N PRO A 216 -3.07 -4.59 -13.87
CA PRO A 216 -2.24 -5.80 -13.90
C PRO A 216 -0.80 -5.59 -13.40
N LYS A 217 -0.30 -4.34 -13.36
CA LYS A 217 1.02 -4.01 -12.82
C LYS A 217 0.95 -3.75 -11.33
N ILE A 218 -0.03 -2.94 -10.91
CA ILE A 218 -0.21 -2.53 -9.52
C ILE A 218 -1.04 -3.52 -8.70
#